data_AF-A0A5F0K6U1-F1
#
_entry.id   AF-A0A5F0K6U1-F1
#
_cell.length_a   1.000
_cell.length_b   1.000
_cell.length_c   1.000
_cell.angle_alpha   90.00
_cell.angle_beta   90.00
_cell.angle_gamma   90.00
#
_symmetry.space_group_name_H-M   'P 1'
#
loop_
_entity.id
_entity.type
_entity.pdbx_description
1 polymer ?
#
loop_
_entity_poly.entity_id
_entity_poly.type
_entity_poly.pdbx_seq_one_letter_code
_entity_poly.pdbx_strand_id
1 'polypeptide(L)'
;MEFSMSLKRTCRLLMLLPLLWLSGCGASLEDYRGQQPGWDLARFFDGKLVAHGLVTDRSGEVTSRFRVEMQGRWQDGKGELFEQFYFDDGRRQTRTWFLSKGADGHWRGTAADVAGEAVGKSAGFALNWRYQLDLALPDGEVVRVSFDDWMYLLDEDRLINRAEISKFGIHLGEVILYIERLER
;
A
#
# COMPACT_ATOMS: atom_id res chain seq x y z
N MET A 1 -35.99 51.43 5.71
CA MET A 1 -34.53 51.17 5.78
C MET A 1 -34.32 49.65 5.83
N GLU A 2 -34.65 48.90 4.76
CA GLU A 2 -34.68 47.42 4.82
C GLU A 2 -34.25 46.70 3.51
N PHE A 3 -33.48 47.34 2.62
CA PHE A 3 -32.99 46.68 1.39
C PHE A 3 -31.49 46.27 1.43
N SER A 4 -30.79 46.51 2.54
CA SER A 4 -29.31 46.32 2.60
C SER A 4 -28.86 44.94 3.14
N MET A 5 -29.76 44.15 3.74
CA MET A 5 -29.36 42.90 4.41
C MET A 5 -29.38 41.63 3.53
N SER A 6 -30.02 41.67 2.36
CA SER A 6 -30.15 40.49 1.49
C SER A 6 -28.85 40.21 0.70
N LEU A 7 -28.22 41.24 0.15
CA LEU A 7 -27.06 41.10 -0.75
C LEU A 7 -25.80 40.53 -0.08
N LYS A 8 -25.62 40.76 1.23
CA LYS A 8 -24.45 40.27 1.98
C LYS A 8 -24.53 38.78 2.32
N ARG A 9 -25.74 38.20 2.42
CA ARG A 9 -25.94 36.77 2.73
C ARG A 9 -25.74 35.89 1.50
N THR A 10 -26.19 36.36 0.33
CA THR A 10 -26.00 35.67 -0.95
C THR A 10 -24.52 35.63 -1.36
N CYS A 11 -23.75 36.67 -1.05
CA CYS A 11 -22.32 36.74 -1.35
C CYS A 11 -21.48 35.77 -0.48
N ARG A 12 -21.90 35.50 0.78
CA ARG A 12 -21.25 34.51 1.65
C ARG A 12 -21.48 33.07 1.20
N LEU A 13 -22.63 32.77 0.59
CA LEU A 13 -22.93 31.43 0.08
C LEU A 13 -22.17 31.13 -1.22
N LEU A 14 -21.91 32.15 -2.05
CA LEU A 14 -21.11 32.02 -3.28
C LEU A 14 -19.62 31.72 -3.01
N MET A 15 -19.07 32.10 -1.85
CA MET A 15 -17.67 31.83 -1.48
C MET A 15 -17.38 30.38 -1.08
N LEU A 16 -18.41 29.55 -0.83
CA LEU A 16 -18.25 28.14 -0.46
C LEU A 16 -18.35 27.18 -1.66
N LEU A 17 -18.80 27.66 -2.81
CA LEU A 17 -18.91 26.87 -4.04
C LEU A 17 -17.56 26.36 -4.61
N PRO A 18 -16.42 27.07 -4.48
CA PRO A 18 -15.13 26.58 -4.99
C PRO A 18 -14.60 25.33 -4.26
N LEU A 19 -15.03 25.06 -3.02
CA LEU A 19 -14.58 23.87 -2.26
C LEU A 19 -15.20 22.55 -2.78
N LEU A 20 -16.28 22.62 -3.54
CA LEU A 20 -16.95 21.45 -4.11
C LEU A 20 -16.31 20.95 -5.42
N TRP A 21 -15.32 21.69 -5.95
CA TRP A 21 -14.63 21.37 -7.22
C TRP A 21 -13.21 20.84 -7.00
N LEU A 22 -12.86 20.48 -5.77
CA LEU A 22 -11.67 19.68 -5.48
C LEU A 22 -12.00 18.20 -5.68
N SER A 23 -12.41 17.80 -6.89
CA SER A 23 -12.34 16.39 -7.29
C SER A 23 -10.86 16.02 -7.34
N GLY A 24 -10.41 15.33 -6.29
CA GLY A 24 -9.02 14.90 -6.12
C GLY A 24 -8.54 14.11 -7.33
N CYS A 25 -7.45 14.58 -7.93
CA CYS A 25 -6.72 13.87 -8.96
C CYS A 25 -5.86 12.82 -8.26
N GLY A 26 -6.48 11.69 -7.92
CA GLY A 26 -5.75 10.49 -7.49
C GLY A 26 -5.45 9.61 -8.70
N ALA A 27 -4.31 8.93 -8.70
CA ALA A 27 -4.03 7.91 -9.70
C ALA A 27 -5.04 6.76 -9.58
N SER A 28 -5.67 6.39 -10.70
CA SER A 28 -6.55 5.24 -10.78
C SER A 28 -5.78 4.05 -11.32
N LEU A 29 -6.10 2.85 -10.84
CA LEU A 29 -5.53 1.61 -11.39
C LEU A 29 -5.82 1.51 -12.90
N GLU A 30 -6.97 2.05 -13.32
CA GLU A 30 -7.41 2.06 -14.71
C GLU A 30 -6.47 2.82 -15.65
N ASP A 31 -5.78 3.84 -15.14
CA ASP A 31 -4.87 4.68 -15.93
C ASP A 31 -3.69 3.86 -16.49
N TYR A 32 -3.39 2.72 -15.88
CA TYR A 32 -2.31 1.81 -16.26
C TYR A 32 -2.75 0.65 -17.15
N ARG A 33 -4.04 0.55 -17.50
CA ARG A 33 -4.54 -0.56 -18.32
C ARG A 33 -3.86 -0.61 -19.69
N GLY A 34 -3.38 -1.79 -20.06
CA GLY A 34 -2.71 -2.04 -21.34
C GLY A 34 -1.24 -1.63 -21.40
N GLN A 35 -0.70 -1.04 -20.33
CA GLN A 35 0.72 -0.72 -20.23
C GLN A 35 1.53 -1.96 -19.83
N GLN A 36 2.80 -2.00 -20.25
CA GLN A 36 3.74 -3.10 -19.96
C GLN A 36 4.78 -2.67 -18.90
N PRO A 37 5.37 -3.62 -18.17
CA PRO A 37 5.09 -5.07 -18.16
C PRO A 37 3.72 -5.40 -17.55
N GLY A 38 3.10 -6.49 -17.99
CA GLY A 38 1.86 -6.97 -17.37
C GLY A 38 2.11 -7.59 -15.99
N TRP A 39 1.20 -7.36 -15.05
CA TRP A 39 1.30 -7.89 -13.69
C TRP A 39 1.04 -9.40 -13.61
N ASP A 40 2.06 -10.16 -13.19
CA ASP A 40 1.91 -11.54 -12.70
C ASP A 40 2.53 -11.64 -11.30
N LEU A 41 1.66 -11.52 -10.29
CA LEU A 41 2.06 -11.56 -8.88
C LEU A 41 2.76 -12.87 -8.53
N ALA A 42 2.22 -13.99 -9.02
CA ALA A 42 2.76 -15.31 -8.73
C ALA A 42 4.16 -15.45 -9.30
N ARG A 43 4.37 -15.05 -10.55
CA ARG A 43 5.69 -15.08 -11.18
C ARG A 43 6.69 -14.19 -10.45
N PHE A 44 6.33 -12.96 -10.13
CA PHE A 44 7.28 -12.01 -9.54
C PHE A 44 7.77 -12.48 -8.17
N PHE A 45 6.84 -12.90 -7.31
CA PHE A 45 7.16 -13.26 -5.93
C PHE A 45 7.62 -14.71 -5.76
N ASP A 46 7.61 -15.56 -6.80
CA ASP A 46 8.11 -16.93 -6.71
C ASP A 46 9.65 -16.98 -6.75
N GLY A 47 10.25 -17.60 -5.72
CA GLY A 47 11.70 -17.67 -5.52
C GLY A 47 12.24 -16.68 -4.47
N LYS A 48 13.54 -16.39 -4.55
CA LYS A 48 14.23 -15.51 -3.59
C LYS A 48 14.16 -14.05 -4.03
N LEU A 49 13.84 -13.17 -3.09
CA LEU A 49 13.87 -11.73 -3.28
C LEU A 49 14.56 -11.03 -2.12
N VAL A 50 15.04 -9.82 -2.38
CA VAL A 50 15.49 -8.89 -1.36
C VAL A 50 14.77 -7.56 -1.55
N ALA A 51 14.47 -6.89 -0.44
CA ALA A 51 13.96 -5.54 -0.46
C ALA A 51 14.77 -4.60 0.43
N HIS A 52 14.78 -3.33 0.04
CA HIS A 52 15.37 -2.25 0.81
C HIS A 52 14.36 -1.11 0.88
N GLY A 53 14.09 -0.61 2.09
CA GLY A 53 13.05 0.38 2.28
C GLY A 53 13.26 1.30 3.48
N LEU A 54 12.36 2.26 3.58
CA LEU A 54 12.29 3.25 4.64
C LEU A 54 10.84 3.49 5.06
N VAL A 55 10.67 3.97 6.28
CA VAL A 55 9.40 4.42 6.84
C VAL A 55 9.49 5.92 7.08
N THR A 56 8.50 6.68 6.60
CA THR A 56 8.35 8.09 6.92
C THR A 56 7.17 8.32 7.83
N ASP A 57 7.25 9.34 8.68
CA ASP A 57 6.07 9.82 9.39
C ASP A 57 5.22 10.76 8.51
N ARG A 58 4.13 11.28 9.08
CA ARG A 58 3.21 12.23 8.40
C ARG A 58 3.87 13.56 7.96
N SER A 59 5.05 13.90 8.49
CA SER A 59 5.80 15.09 8.10
C SER A 59 6.75 14.81 6.93
N GLY A 60 6.95 13.53 6.59
CA GLY A 60 7.91 13.08 5.60
C GLY A 60 9.30 12.80 6.18
N GLU A 61 9.48 12.90 7.50
CA GLU A 61 10.73 12.57 8.17
C GLU A 61 10.95 11.05 8.14
N VAL A 62 12.16 10.61 7.77
CA VAL A 62 12.53 9.19 7.80
C VAL A 62 12.74 8.75 9.23
N THR A 63 11.90 7.83 9.69
CA THR A 63 11.91 7.32 11.08
C THR A 63 12.56 5.95 11.21
N SER A 64 12.64 5.18 10.13
CA SER A 64 13.31 3.87 10.13
C SER A 64 13.75 3.48 8.72
N ARG A 65 14.79 2.65 8.64
CA ARG A 65 15.25 2.00 7.41
C ARG A 65 15.33 0.51 7.65
N PHE A 66 15.07 -0.27 6.63
CA PHE A 66 15.05 -1.72 6.76
C PHE A 66 15.46 -2.45 5.49
N ARG A 67 15.91 -3.68 5.68
CA ARG A 67 16.09 -4.69 4.62
C ARG A 67 15.12 -5.83 4.87
N VAL A 68 14.58 -6.41 3.81
CA VAL A 68 13.75 -7.61 3.88
C VAL A 68 14.38 -8.71 3.06
N GLU A 69 14.52 -9.89 3.63
CA GLU A 69 14.82 -11.12 2.89
C GLU A 69 13.52 -11.87 2.68
N MET A 70 13.23 -12.26 1.44
CA MET A 70 11.94 -12.85 1.08
C MET A 70 12.15 -14.19 0.37
N GLN A 71 11.28 -15.15 0.67
CA GLN A 71 11.22 -16.42 -0.02
C GLN A 71 9.77 -16.74 -0.35
N GLY A 72 9.46 -16.71 -1.64
CA GLY A 72 8.20 -17.15 -2.17
C GLY A 72 8.20 -18.61 -2.60
N ARG A 73 7.04 -19.24 -2.52
CA ARG A 73 6.75 -20.56 -3.08
C ARG A 73 5.33 -20.60 -3.61
N TRP A 74 5.18 -20.97 -4.87
CA TRP A 74 3.86 -21.12 -5.49
C TRP A 74 3.54 -22.58 -5.83
N GLN A 75 2.33 -23.02 -5.48
CA GLN A 75 1.79 -24.33 -5.83
C GLN A 75 0.27 -24.24 -6.03
N ASP A 76 -0.23 -24.80 -7.14
CA ASP A 76 -1.67 -24.93 -7.44
C ASP A 76 -2.47 -23.62 -7.28
N GLY A 77 -1.87 -22.50 -7.72
CA GLY A 77 -2.50 -21.17 -7.65
C GLY A 77 -2.50 -20.53 -6.26
N LYS A 78 -1.82 -21.13 -5.29
CA LYS A 78 -1.59 -20.60 -3.94
C LYS A 78 -0.12 -20.25 -3.76
N GLY A 79 0.14 -19.11 -3.15
CA GLY A 79 1.47 -18.62 -2.81
C GLY A 79 1.69 -18.59 -1.31
N GLU A 80 2.88 -18.97 -0.88
CA GLU A 80 3.41 -18.67 0.44
C GLU A 80 4.60 -17.73 0.26
N LEU A 81 4.55 -16.55 0.87
CA LEU A 81 5.63 -15.58 0.82
C LEU A 81 6.11 -15.29 2.25
N PHE A 82 7.25 -15.87 2.60
CA PHE A 82 7.94 -15.59 3.85
C PHE A 82 8.79 -14.32 3.72
N GLU A 83 8.71 -13.44 4.72
CA GLU A 83 9.41 -12.17 4.79
C GLU A 83 10.13 -12.07 6.14
N GLN A 84 11.43 -11.79 6.11
CA GLN A 84 12.25 -11.50 7.29
C GLN A 84 12.78 -10.07 7.21
N PHE A 85 12.26 -9.21 8.09
CA PHE A 85 12.62 -7.81 8.22
C PHE A 85 13.81 -7.64 9.17
N TYR A 86 14.72 -6.75 8.78
CA TYR A 86 15.87 -6.30 9.56
C TYR A 86 15.86 -4.77 9.58
N PHE A 87 15.59 -4.18 10.76
CA PHE A 87 15.51 -2.73 10.95
C PHE A 87 16.87 -2.16 11.35
N ASP A 88 17.08 -0.87 11.09
CA ASP A 88 18.31 -0.16 11.40
C ASP A 88 18.56 0.06 12.90
N ASP A 89 17.52 -0.07 13.72
CA ASP A 89 17.61 -0.11 15.19
C ASP A 89 17.93 -1.52 15.76
N GLY A 90 18.12 -2.52 14.88
CA GLY A 90 18.44 -3.89 15.24
C GLY A 90 17.22 -4.80 15.48
N ARG A 91 15.98 -4.26 15.44
CA ARG A 91 14.77 -5.10 15.51
C ARG A 91 14.69 -6.06 14.33
N ARG A 92 14.04 -7.20 14.57
CA ARG A 92 13.74 -8.21 13.57
C ARG A 92 12.28 -8.60 13.67
N GLN A 93 11.63 -8.75 12.52
CA GLN A 93 10.23 -9.15 12.44
C GLN A 93 10.08 -10.13 11.28
N THR A 94 9.13 -11.05 11.39
CA THR A 94 8.77 -11.96 10.32
C THR A 94 7.31 -11.80 9.96
N ARG A 95 6.98 -11.98 8.68
CA ARG A 95 5.62 -12.13 8.19
C ARG A 95 5.57 -13.24 7.16
N THR A 96 4.51 -14.04 7.17
CA THR A 96 4.24 -15.00 6.11
C THR A 96 2.88 -14.69 5.52
N TRP A 97 2.87 -14.37 4.23
CA TRP A 97 1.65 -14.19 3.47
C TRP A 97 1.21 -15.50 2.84
N PHE A 98 -0.07 -15.79 2.93
CA PHE A 98 -0.74 -16.82 2.14
C PHE A 98 -1.61 -16.15 1.08
N LEU A 99 -1.25 -16.34 -0.18
CA LEU A 99 -1.77 -15.60 -1.31
C LEU A 99 -2.56 -16.52 -2.23
N SER A 100 -3.67 -16.04 -2.78
CA SER A 100 -4.42 -16.77 -3.80
C SER A 100 -5.17 -15.82 -4.73
N LYS A 101 -5.46 -16.28 -5.95
CA LYS A 101 -6.29 -15.53 -6.89
C LYS A 101 -7.74 -15.97 -6.76
N GLY A 102 -8.64 -15.01 -6.55
CA GLY A 102 -10.07 -15.25 -6.48
C GLY A 102 -10.73 -15.53 -7.82
N ALA A 103 -11.96 -16.02 -7.74
CA ALA A 103 -12.82 -16.22 -8.90
C ALA A 103 -13.18 -14.89 -9.62
N ASP A 104 -13.14 -13.77 -8.90
CA ASP A 104 -13.29 -12.41 -9.43
C ASP A 104 -12.03 -11.86 -10.11
N GLY A 105 -10.95 -12.64 -10.15
CA GLY A 105 -9.67 -12.25 -10.72
C GLY A 105 -8.81 -11.37 -9.82
N HIS A 106 -9.30 -10.97 -8.65
CA HIS A 106 -8.56 -10.21 -7.65
C HIS A 106 -7.68 -11.13 -6.80
N TRP A 107 -6.55 -10.62 -6.36
CA TRP A 107 -5.69 -11.32 -5.42
C TRP A 107 -6.22 -11.16 -3.99
N ARG A 108 -6.02 -12.20 -3.19
CA ARG A 108 -6.33 -12.23 -1.77
C ARG A 108 -5.12 -12.68 -0.98
N GLY A 109 -4.97 -12.14 0.23
CA GLY A 109 -3.85 -12.47 1.10
C GLY A 109 -4.24 -12.51 2.57
N THR A 110 -3.68 -13.45 3.31
CA THR A 110 -3.77 -13.49 4.77
C THR A 110 -2.38 -13.59 5.39
N ALA A 111 -2.24 -13.05 6.59
CA ALA A 111 -1.06 -13.22 7.44
C ALA A 111 -1.50 -13.15 8.92
N ALA A 112 -0.64 -13.55 9.85
CA ALA A 112 -0.98 -13.64 11.26
C ALA A 112 -1.36 -12.28 11.90
N ASP A 113 -0.81 -11.18 11.39
CA ASP A 113 -1.03 -9.81 11.85
C ASP A 113 -2.01 -9.02 10.96
N VAL A 114 -2.62 -9.67 9.98
CA VAL A 114 -3.60 -9.06 9.08
C VAL A 114 -5.01 -9.30 9.61
N ALA A 115 -5.75 -8.22 9.84
CA ALA A 115 -7.14 -8.29 10.24
C ALA A 115 -8.04 -8.59 9.02
N GLY A 116 -8.42 -9.85 8.86
CA GLY A 116 -9.26 -10.31 7.75
C GLY A 116 -8.44 -10.74 6.55
N GLU A 117 -8.76 -10.20 5.37
CA GLU A 117 -8.03 -10.47 4.13
C GLU A 117 -7.55 -9.17 3.49
N ALA A 118 -6.35 -9.23 2.95
CA ALA A 118 -5.84 -8.26 2.00
C ALA A 118 -6.46 -8.50 0.62
N VAL A 119 -6.71 -7.42 -0.12
CA VAL A 119 -7.29 -7.47 -1.46
C VAL A 119 -6.41 -6.72 -2.45
N GLY A 120 -6.03 -7.41 -3.53
CA GLY A 120 -5.17 -6.91 -4.60
C GLY A 120 -5.88 -6.78 -5.94
N LYS A 121 -5.72 -5.63 -6.60
CA LYS A 121 -6.16 -5.40 -7.98
C LYS A 121 -4.98 -4.96 -8.82
N SER A 122 -4.88 -5.47 -10.05
CA SER A 122 -3.76 -5.15 -10.95
C SER A 122 -4.24 -4.68 -12.31
N ALA A 123 -3.54 -3.71 -12.90
CA ALA A 123 -3.70 -3.30 -14.29
C ALA A 123 -2.36 -2.80 -14.84
N GLY A 124 -1.97 -3.33 -16.01
CA GLY A 124 -0.64 -3.07 -16.58
C GLY A 124 0.46 -3.47 -15.60
N PHE A 125 1.39 -2.53 -15.35
CA PHE A 125 2.53 -2.70 -14.44
C PHE A 125 2.22 -2.39 -12.97
N ALA A 126 0.98 -2.01 -12.65
CA ALA A 126 0.58 -1.58 -11.31
C ALA A 126 -0.31 -2.60 -10.60
N LEU A 127 -0.09 -2.78 -9.31
CA LEU A 127 -0.97 -3.49 -8.38
C LEU A 127 -1.28 -2.58 -7.19
N ASN A 128 -2.57 -2.45 -6.87
CA ASN A 128 -3.02 -1.84 -5.64
C ASN A 128 -3.44 -2.93 -4.64
N TRP A 129 -2.83 -2.92 -3.46
CA TRP A 129 -3.00 -3.93 -2.42
C TRP A 129 -3.44 -3.27 -1.11
N ARG A 130 -4.58 -3.71 -0.58
CA ARG A 130 -5.23 -3.05 0.57
C ARG A 130 -5.50 -4.02 1.68
N TYR A 131 -5.15 -3.65 2.91
CA TYR A 131 -5.33 -4.50 4.08
C TYR A 131 -5.33 -3.69 5.38
N GLN A 132 -5.69 -4.37 6.47
CA GLN A 132 -5.58 -3.83 7.82
C GLN A 132 -4.61 -4.65 8.62
N LEU A 133 -3.73 -3.98 9.35
CA LEU A 133 -2.68 -4.58 10.15
C LEU A 133 -2.86 -4.24 11.62
N ASP A 134 -2.73 -5.25 12.48
CA ASP A 134 -2.69 -5.08 13.93
C ASP A 134 -1.22 -4.85 14.36
N LEU A 135 -0.85 -3.58 14.50
CA LEU A 135 0.51 -3.15 14.85
C LEU A 135 0.70 -3.17 16.37
N ALA A 136 1.62 -3.99 16.86
CA ALA A 136 2.05 -3.93 18.26
C ALA A 136 3.01 -2.75 18.48
N LEU A 137 2.62 -1.83 19.34
CA LEU A 137 3.44 -0.70 19.77
C LEU A 137 4.45 -1.13 20.86
N PRO A 138 5.52 -0.35 21.10
CA PRO A 138 6.54 -0.68 22.11
C PRO A 138 6.01 -0.84 23.54
N ASP A 139 4.87 -0.22 23.86
CA ASP A 139 4.19 -0.31 25.16
C ASP A 139 3.25 -1.53 25.28
N GLY A 140 3.14 -2.33 24.22
CA GLY A 140 2.27 -3.51 24.14
C GLY A 140 0.84 -3.22 23.67
N GLU A 141 0.48 -1.96 23.41
CA GLU A 141 -0.80 -1.65 22.78
C GLU A 141 -0.83 -2.16 21.33
N VAL A 142 -1.93 -2.81 20.94
CA VAL A 142 -2.15 -3.23 19.56
C VAL A 142 -3.07 -2.23 18.87
N VAL A 143 -2.55 -1.58 17.85
CA VAL A 143 -3.24 -0.55 17.08
C VAL A 143 -3.53 -1.07 15.68
N ARG A 144 -4.82 -1.15 15.35
CA ARG A 144 -5.23 -1.41 13.97
C ARG A 144 -5.01 -0.19 13.08
N VAL A 145 -4.28 -0.39 11.99
CA VAL A 145 -4.01 0.60 10.94
C VAL A 145 -4.38 0.03 9.57
N SER A 146 -4.70 0.90 8.63
CA SER A 146 -4.98 0.55 7.23
C SER A 146 -3.75 0.83 6.37
N PHE A 147 -3.45 -0.09 5.47
CA PHE A 147 -2.42 0.02 4.45
C PHE A 147 -3.07 0.12 3.06
N ASP A 148 -2.62 1.10 2.26
CA ASP A 148 -2.94 1.22 0.83
C ASP A 148 -1.63 1.19 0.03
N ASP A 149 -1.27 0.00 -0.43
CA ASP A 149 -0.02 -0.30 -1.11
C ASP A 149 -0.19 -0.17 -2.62
N TRP A 150 0.73 0.57 -3.24
CA TRP A 150 0.90 0.62 -4.66
C TRP A 150 2.24 -0.01 -5.04
N MET A 151 2.17 -1.14 -5.74
CA MET A 151 3.33 -1.82 -6.29
C MET A 151 3.41 -1.54 -7.80
N TYR A 152 4.58 -1.12 -8.24
CA TYR A 152 4.86 -0.77 -9.64
C TYR A 152 6.05 -1.58 -10.12
N LEU A 153 5.84 -2.43 -11.13
CA LEU A 153 6.94 -3.10 -11.81
C LEU A 153 7.77 -2.07 -12.58
N LEU A 154 9.08 -2.13 -12.39
CA LEU A 154 10.05 -1.37 -13.19
C LEU A 154 10.50 -2.20 -14.39
N ASP A 155 10.69 -3.51 -14.18
CA ASP A 155 11.01 -4.52 -15.18
C ASP A 155 10.54 -5.90 -14.69
N GLU A 156 11.04 -6.99 -15.27
CA GLU A 156 10.65 -8.36 -14.90
C GLU A 156 11.13 -8.79 -13.49
N ASP A 157 12.18 -8.14 -12.97
CA ASP A 157 12.88 -8.54 -11.74
C ASP A 157 12.82 -7.49 -10.64
N ARG A 158 12.32 -6.28 -10.94
CA ARG A 158 12.35 -5.14 -10.02
C ARG A 158 10.99 -4.47 -9.89
N LEU A 159 10.61 -4.12 -8.66
CA LEU A 159 9.44 -3.30 -8.37
C LEU A 159 9.71 -2.26 -7.28
N ILE A 160 8.89 -1.20 -7.28
CA ILE A 160 8.75 -0.26 -6.17
C ILE A 160 7.40 -0.50 -5.51
N ASN A 161 7.37 -0.68 -4.19
CA ASN A 161 6.17 -0.60 -3.39
C ASN A 161 6.18 0.74 -2.62
N ARG A 162 5.06 1.45 -2.68
CA ARG A 162 4.75 2.61 -1.85
C ARG A 162 3.45 2.32 -1.11
N ALA A 163 3.51 2.23 0.21
CA ALA A 163 2.37 1.98 1.08
C ALA A 163 2.05 3.20 1.93
N GLU A 164 0.79 3.64 1.87
CA GLU A 164 0.28 4.68 2.78
C GLU A 164 -0.32 4.04 4.02
N ILE A 165 0.09 4.51 5.21
CA ILE A 165 -0.44 4.05 6.50
C ILE A 165 -1.44 5.08 7.00
N SER A 166 -2.64 4.62 7.38
CA SER A 166 -3.67 5.47 7.97
C SER A 166 -4.40 4.82 9.13
N LYS A 167 -4.99 5.65 10.00
CA LYS A 167 -5.90 5.19 11.07
C LYS A 167 -7.12 6.10 11.09
N PHE A 168 -8.31 5.51 11.00
CA PHE A 168 -9.58 6.25 10.91
C PHE A 168 -9.59 7.34 9.82
N GLY A 169 -8.91 7.08 8.69
CA GLY A 169 -8.77 8.03 7.58
C GLY A 169 -7.72 9.12 7.78
N ILE A 170 -7.03 9.13 8.93
CA ILE A 170 -5.93 10.06 9.21
C ILE A 170 -4.62 9.42 8.74
N HIS A 171 -3.91 10.08 7.85
CA HIS A 171 -2.58 9.67 7.39
C HIS A 171 -1.57 9.69 8.55
N LEU A 172 -0.82 8.60 8.70
CA LEU A 172 0.18 8.42 9.75
C LEU A 172 1.61 8.47 9.20
N GLY A 173 1.81 8.03 7.96
CA GLY A 173 3.12 7.93 7.35
C GLY A 173 3.10 7.01 6.13
N GLU A 174 4.29 6.70 5.61
CA GLU A 174 4.45 5.87 4.41
C GLU A 174 5.56 4.84 4.60
N VAL A 175 5.46 3.74 3.86
CA VAL A 175 6.54 2.78 3.65
C VAL A 175 6.90 2.82 2.18
N ILE A 176 8.18 2.97 1.86
CA ILE A 176 8.67 2.90 0.49
C ILE A 176 9.76 1.85 0.44
N LEU A 177 9.65 0.89 -0.47
CA LEU A 177 10.64 -0.15 -0.65
C LEU A 177 10.84 -0.53 -2.12
N TYR A 178 12.09 -0.73 -2.47
CA TYR A 178 12.51 -1.39 -3.71
C TYR A 178 12.65 -2.88 -3.44
N ILE A 179 12.07 -3.71 -4.29
CA ILE A 179 12.13 -5.18 -4.20
C ILE A 179 12.75 -5.70 -5.49
N GLU A 180 13.68 -6.64 -5.37
CA GLU A 180 14.31 -7.32 -6.50
C GLU A 180 14.39 -8.84 -6.34
N ARG A 181 14.18 -9.56 -7.44
CA ARG A 181 14.41 -11.00 -7.53
C ARG A 181 15.92 -11.29 -7.58
N LEU A 182 16.34 -12.31 -6.83
CA LEU A 182 17.76 -12.71 -6.76
C LEU A 182 18.14 -13.82 -7.74
N GLU A 183 17.16 -14.54 -8.28
CA GLU A 183 17.37 -15.69 -9.15
C GLU A 183 16.88 -15.40 -10.58
N ARG A 184 17.79 -15.53 -11.56
CA ARG A 184 17.50 -15.51 -13.00
C ARG A 184 17.13 -16.90 -13.50
#